data_AF-A0A1T3CYW2-F1
#
_entry.id   AF-A0A1T3CYW2-F1
#
_cell.length_a   1.000
_cell.length_b   1.000
_cell.length_c   1.000
_cell.angle_alpha   90.00
_cell.angle_beta   90.00
_cell.angle_gamma   90.00
#
_symmetry.space_group_name_H-M   'P 1'
#
loop_
_entity.id
_entity.type
_entity.pdbx_description
1 polymer ?
#
loop_
_entity_poly.entity_id
_entity_poly.type
_entity_poly.pdbx_seq_one_letter_code
_entity_poly.pdbx_strand_id
1 'polypeptide(L)'
;MATSQAEHSYYINLFITQQDFKKMPKGFSAALAAAQHAEETSSEKLFLNHGGFSTWAAYYLAKRDAESGSHFAGQARLAQSLRTFDEKPVEFRISVAKRVKDALSSEFHDKFQTFSEKARKRQRTTAALADLGEENDHQWRTSVHTPIGSEDNINVSTDTFQNNLFFKRATFN
;
A
#
# COMPACT_ATOMS: atom_id res chain seq x y z
N MET A 1 -38.02 -6.86 -8.98
CA MET A 1 -36.93 -5.94 -9.36
C MET A 1 -36.51 -4.93 -8.25
N ALA A 2 -37.09 -4.94 -7.04
CA ALA A 2 -36.78 -3.95 -5.99
C ALA A 2 -35.48 -4.19 -5.19
N THR A 3 -34.93 -5.41 -5.22
CA THR A 3 -33.76 -5.80 -4.41
C THR A 3 -32.46 -5.17 -4.89
N SER A 4 -32.26 -5.04 -6.21
CA SER A 4 -31.02 -4.52 -6.79
C SER A 4 -30.73 -3.08 -6.36
N GLN A 5 -31.74 -2.21 -6.31
CA GLN A 5 -31.53 -0.80 -5.94
C GLN A 5 -31.19 -0.63 -4.46
N ALA A 6 -31.84 -1.38 -3.57
CA ALA A 6 -31.52 -1.38 -2.15
C ALA A 6 -30.10 -1.89 -1.88
N GLU A 7 -29.65 -2.93 -2.61
CA GLU A 7 -28.28 -3.43 -2.53
C GLU A 7 -27.25 -2.39 -3.01
N HIS A 8 -27.51 -1.68 -4.12
CA HIS A 8 -26.64 -0.60 -4.56
C HIS A 8 -26.49 0.47 -3.48
N SER A 9 -27.62 0.96 -2.94
CA SER A 9 -27.60 1.97 -1.87
C SER A 9 -26.84 1.49 -0.63
N TYR A 10 -26.97 0.21 -0.27
CA TYR A 10 -26.23 -0.37 0.84
C TYR A 10 -24.71 -0.28 0.62
N TYR A 11 -24.20 -0.74 -0.53
CA TYR A 11 -22.77 -0.71 -0.80
C TYR A 11 -22.23 0.72 -1.01
N ILE A 12 -23.01 1.61 -1.62
CA ILE A 12 -22.62 3.03 -1.72
C ILE A 12 -22.42 3.60 -0.31
N ASN A 13 -23.40 3.41 0.59
CA ASN A 13 -23.33 3.85 1.98
C ASN A 13 -22.14 3.21 2.73
N LEU A 14 -21.85 1.94 2.46
CA LEU A 14 -20.71 1.23 3.04
C LEU A 14 -19.38 1.94 2.74
N PHE A 15 -19.18 2.42 1.51
CA PHE A 15 -17.93 3.05 1.11
C PHE A 15 -17.86 4.54 1.47
N ILE A 16 -18.97 5.28 1.40
CA ILE A 16 -18.96 6.71 1.76
C ILE A 16 -18.85 6.95 3.28
N THR A 17 -19.17 5.97 4.12
CA THR A 17 -19.05 6.11 5.58
C THR A 17 -17.61 6.01 6.08
N GLN A 18 -16.67 5.59 5.22
CA GLN A 18 -15.24 5.45 5.56
C GLN A 18 -14.43 6.73 5.27
N GLN A 19 -15.09 7.90 5.16
CA GLN A 19 -14.44 9.16 4.77
C GLN A 19 -13.66 9.84 5.90
N ASP A 20 -13.88 9.46 7.16
CA ASP A 20 -13.37 10.17 8.34
C ASP A 20 -11.96 9.73 8.81
N PHE A 21 -11.03 9.60 7.88
CA PHE A 21 -9.64 9.25 8.24
C PHE A 21 -8.81 10.51 8.56
N LYS A 22 -8.12 10.49 9.71
CA LYS A 22 -7.26 11.61 10.17
C LYS A 22 -5.87 11.62 9.52
N LYS A 23 -5.38 10.45 9.08
CA LYS A 23 -4.04 10.27 8.52
C LYS A 23 -4.07 9.24 7.41
N MET A 24 -3.22 9.44 6.40
CA MET A 24 -3.04 8.47 5.32
C MET A 24 -2.63 7.10 5.91
N PRO A 25 -3.35 6.01 5.56
CA PRO A 25 -2.99 4.66 5.96
C PRO A 25 -1.55 4.30 5.61
N LYS A 26 -0.89 3.53 6.51
CA LYS A 26 0.34 2.83 6.14
C LYS A 26 0.04 1.89 4.96
N GLY A 27 1.00 1.75 4.05
CA GLY A 27 0.87 0.88 2.87
C GLY A 27 -0.01 1.44 1.74
N PHE A 28 -0.60 2.63 1.88
CA PHE A 28 -1.52 3.18 0.88
C PHE A 28 -0.92 3.28 -0.53
N SER A 29 0.32 3.78 -0.67
CA SER A 29 0.99 3.86 -1.97
C SER A 29 1.30 2.49 -2.58
N ALA A 30 1.67 1.51 -1.75
CA ALA A 30 1.89 0.15 -2.21
C ALA A 30 0.59 -0.52 -2.66
N ALA A 31 -0.51 -0.29 -1.92
CA ALA A 31 -1.84 -0.75 -2.29
C ALA A 31 -2.33 -0.10 -3.59
N LEU A 32 -2.03 1.18 -3.82
CA LEU A 32 -2.36 1.85 -5.09
C LEU A 32 -1.60 1.21 -6.26
N ALA A 33 -0.30 0.99 -6.11
CA ALA A 33 0.50 0.32 -7.13
C ALA A 33 -0.01 -1.10 -7.40
N ALA A 34 -0.34 -1.85 -6.34
CA ALA A 34 -0.94 -3.17 -6.48
C ALA A 34 -2.29 -3.11 -7.22
N ALA A 35 -3.15 -2.14 -6.90
CA ALA A 35 -4.42 -1.93 -7.60
C ALA A 35 -4.24 -1.54 -9.08
N GLN A 36 -3.18 -0.81 -9.42
CA GLN A 36 -2.85 -0.48 -10.82
C GLN A 36 -2.43 -1.73 -11.62
N HIS A 37 -1.80 -2.70 -10.97
CA HIS A 37 -1.35 -3.95 -11.59
C HIS A 37 -2.28 -5.15 -11.36
N ALA A 38 -3.39 -4.97 -10.65
CA ALA A 38 -4.37 -6.01 -10.39
C ALA A 38 -5.12 -6.43 -11.67
N GLU A 39 -5.75 -7.59 -11.61
CA GLU A 39 -6.59 -8.11 -12.70
C GLU A 39 -7.71 -7.13 -13.06
N GLU A 40 -8.06 -7.01 -14.34
CA GLU A 40 -9.12 -6.12 -14.82
C GLU A 40 -10.50 -6.39 -14.19
N THR A 41 -10.71 -7.59 -13.65
CA THR A 41 -11.95 -7.99 -12.97
C THR A 41 -11.90 -7.80 -11.44
N SER A 42 -10.76 -7.39 -10.88
CA SER A 42 -10.59 -7.16 -9.44
C SER A 42 -11.37 -5.91 -9.01
N SER A 43 -11.97 -5.96 -7.82
CA SER A 43 -12.72 -4.81 -7.29
C SER A 43 -11.83 -3.57 -7.15
N GLU A 44 -10.57 -3.73 -6.75
CA GLU A 44 -9.61 -2.63 -6.69
C GLU A 44 -9.40 -1.97 -8.05
N LYS A 45 -9.16 -2.79 -9.09
CA LYS A 45 -8.92 -2.31 -10.45
C LYS A 45 -10.18 -1.65 -11.03
N LEU A 46 -11.35 -2.24 -10.81
CA LEU A 46 -12.63 -1.70 -11.26
C LEU A 46 -12.95 -0.36 -10.60
N PHE A 47 -12.74 -0.21 -9.29
CA PHE A 47 -12.96 1.05 -8.59
C PHE A 47 -11.99 2.13 -9.08
N LEU A 48 -10.74 1.76 -9.35
CA LEU A 48 -9.74 2.68 -9.85
C LEU A 48 -10.07 3.14 -11.29
N ASN A 49 -10.44 2.20 -12.17
CA ASN A 49 -10.72 2.47 -13.59
C ASN A 49 -12.04 3.23 -13.80
N HIS A 50 -13.11 2.84 -13.10
CA HIS A 50 -14.46 3.40 -13.35
C HIS A 50 -14.87 4.49 -12.35
N GLY A 51 -14.37 4.42 -11.12
CA GLY A 51 -14.65 5.38 -10.06
C GLY A 51 -13.54 6.41 -9.86
N GLY A 52 -12.32 6.14 -10.34
CA GLY A 52 -11.15 6.98 -10.13
C GLY A 52 -10.50 6.80 -8.77
N PHE A 53 -9.44 7.59 -8.53
CA PHE A 53 -8.56 7.46 -7.36
C PHE A 53 -9.30 7.55 -6.02
N SER A 54 -10.16 8.55 -5.81
CA SER A 54 -10.86 8.74 -4.53
C SER A 54 -11.85 7.61 -4.24
N THR A 55 -12.54 7.13 -5.27
CA THR A 55 -13.46 5.98 -5.15
C THR A 55 -12.71 4.72 -4.76
N TRP A 56 -11.59 4.44 -5.44
CA TRP A 56 -10.68 3.36 -5.05
C TRP A 56 -10.18 3.53 -3.61
N ALA A 57 -9.83 4.74 -3.20
CA ALA A 57 -9.34 5.00 -1.85
C ALA A 57 -10.41 4.72 -0.78
N ALA A 58 -11.68 5.05 -1.05
CA ALA A 58 -12.80 4.71 -0.15
C ALA A 58 -12.97 3.19 -0.01
N TYR A 59 -12.89 2.44 -1.12
CA TYR A 59 -12.90 0.97 -1.09
C TYR A 59 -11.72 0.41 -0.29
N TYR A 60 -10.51 0.92 -0.54
CA TYR A 60 -9.31 0.51 0.19
C TYR A 60 -9.42 0.74 1.69
N LEU A 61 -9.96 1.89 2.11
CA LEU A 61 -10.19 2.19 3.53
C LEU A 61 -11.16 1.18 4.15
N ALA A 62 -12.29 0.91 3.50
CA ALA A 62 -13.25 -0.09 3.95
C ALA A 62 -12.60 -1.48 4.10
N LYS A 63 -11.83 -1.90 3.09
CA LYS A 63 -11.13 -3.20 3.09
C LYS A 63 -10.10 -3.28 4.21
N ARG A 64 -9.28 -2.25 4.37
CA ARG A 64 -8.28 -2.20 5.44
C ARG A 64 -8.92 -2.23 6.82
N ASP A 65 -10.02 -1.52 7.04
CA ASP A 65 -10.67 -1.48 8.33
C ASP A 65 -11.31 -2.85 8.65
N ALA A 66 -11.87 -3.53 7.65
CA ALA A 66 -12.35 -4.91 7.77
C ALA A 66 -11.23 -5.91 8.14
N GLU A 67 -10.05 -5.74 7.55
CA GLU A 67 -8.87 -6.60 7.76
C GLU A 67 -7.98 -6.15 8.92
N SER A 68 -8.32 -5.05 9.58
CA SER A 68 -7.47 -4.49 10.63
C SER A 68 -7.40 -5.41 11.85
N GLY A 69 -6.23 -5.48 12.49
CA GLY A 69 -6.08 -6.21 13.76
C GLY A 69 -6.79 -5.54 14.94
N SER A 70 -7.41 -4.37 14.74
CA SER A 70 -8.16 -3.67 15.77
C SER A 70 -9.62 -4.09 15.71
N HIS A 71 -10.11 -4.72 16.77
CA HIS A 71 -11.52 -5.09 16.85
C HIS A 71 -12.40 -3.87 17.10
N PHE A 72 -13.42 -3.70 16.26
CA PHE A 72 -14.49 -2.72 16.48
C PHE A 72 -15.85 -3.35 16.21
N ALA A 73 -16.90 -2.78 16.82
CA ALA A 73 -18.26 -3.24 16.64
C ALA A 73 -18.67 -3.15 15.16
N GLY A 74 -19.01 -4.29 14.55
CA GLY A 74 -19.40 -4.36 13.14
C GLY A 74 -18.28 -4.72 12.16
N GLN A 75 -17.03 -4.92 12.61
CA GLN A 75 -15.93 -5.34 11.75
C GLN A 75 -16.25 -6.65 11.00
N ALA A 76 -16.75 -7.67 11.69
CA ALA A 76 -17.10 -8.95 11.06
C ALA A 76 -18.19 -8.79 10.00
N ARG A 77 -19.16 -7.90 10.25
CA ARG A 77 -20.20 -7.57 9.28
C ARG A 77 -19.62 -6.84 8.08
N LEU A 78 -18.71 -5.89 8.28
CA LEU A 78 -18.01 -5.18 7.21
C LEU A 78 -17.20 -6.16 6.35
N ALA A 79 -16.42 -7.04 6.97
CA ALA A 79 -15.65 -8.08 6.28
C ALA A 79 -16.54 -9.01 5.46
N GLN A 80 -17.68 -9.46 6.04
CA GLN A 80 -18.64 -10.27 5.31
C GLN A 80 -19.24 -9.51 4.12
N SER A 81 -19.64 -8.25 4.31
CA SER A 81 -20.21 -7.43 3.24
C SER A 81 -19.24 -7.20 2.09
N LEU A 82 -17.94 -7.01 2.38
CA LEU A 82 -16.91 -6.89 1.34
C LEU A 82 -16.71 -8.19 0.58
N ARG A 83 -16.66 -9.34 1.25
CA ARG A 83 -16.60 -10.65 0.58
C ARG A 83 -17.80 -10.87 -0.34
N THR A 84 -19.00 -10.64 0.19
CA THR A 84 -20.23 -10.75 -0.59
C THR A 84 -20.24 -9.76 -1.76
N PHE A 85 -19.65 -8.57 -1.60
CA PHE A 85 -19.51 -7.59 -2.68
C PHE A 85 -18.56 -8.06 -3.77
N ASP A 86 -17.40 -8.60 -3.42
CA ASP A 86 -16.39 -9.08 -4.37
C ASP A 86 -16.89 -10.28 -5.19
N GLU A 87 -17.81 -11.06 -4.64
CA GLU A 87 -18.52 -12.16 -5.34
C GLU A 87 -19.62 -11.67 -6.29
N LYS A 88 -20.01 -10.38 -6.26
CA LYS A 88 -21.02 -9.85 -7.19
C LYS A 88 -20.47 -9.80 -8.63
N PRO A 89 -21.37 -9.87 -9.64
CA PRO A 89 -20.98 -9.71 -11.04
C PRO A 89 -20.18 -8.42 -11.27
N VAL A 90 -19.22 -8.47 -12.20
CA VAL A 90 -18.36 -7.33 -12.56
C VAL A 90 -19.19 -6.07 -12.86
N GLU A 91 -20.26 -6.22 -13.65
CA GLU A 91 -21.17 -5.11 -13.99
C GLU A 91 -21.79 -4.43 -12.77
N PHE A 92 -22.15 -5.21 -11.75
CA PHE A 92 -22.68 -4.68 -10.49
C PHE A 92 -21.62 -3.88 -9.75
N ARG A 93 -20.40 -4.41 -9.65
CA ARG A 93 -19.27 -3.73 -8.99
C ARG A 93 -18.89 -2.43 -9.71
N ILE A 94 -18.91 -2.44 -11.04
CA ILE A 94 -18.70 -1.23 -11.87
C ILE A 94 -19.79 -0.19 -11.60
N SER A 95 -21.07 -0.61 -11.59
CA SER A 95 -22.20 0.28 -11.31
C SER A 95 -22.07 0.93 -9.93
N VAL A 96 -21.70 0.15 -8.91
CA VAL A 96 -21.44 0.68 -7.56
C VAL A 96 -20.26 1.65 -7.56
N ALA A 97 -19.14 1.32 -8.20
CA ALA A 97 -17.97 2.22 -8.28
C ALA A 97 -18.33 3.57 -8.91
N LYS A 98 -19.12 3.58 -9.99
CA LYS A 98 -19.59 4.82 -10.63
C LYS A 98 -20.48 5.63 -9.68
N ARG A 99 -21.43 4.99 -9.00
CA ARG A 99 -22.32 5.68 -8.06
C ARG A 99 -21.62 6.17 -6.80
N VAL A 100 -20.59 5.45 -6.33
CA VAL A 100 -19.74 5.92 -5.22
C VAL A 100 -19.02 7.18 -5.63
N LYS A 101 -18.42 7.23 -6.83
CA LYS A 101 -17.80 8.44 -7.36
C LYS A 101 -18.75 9.64 -7.32
N ASP A 102 -19.99 9.45 -7.74
CA ASP A 102 -21.00 10.52 -7.76
C ASP A 102 -21.49 10.92 -6.34
N ALA A 103 -21.39 10.01 -5.36
CA ALA A 103 -21.83 10.23 -3.99
C ALA A 103 -20.72 10.72 -3.04
N LEU A 104 -19.46 10.69 -3.47
CA LEU A 104 -18.34 11.18 -2.67
C LEU A 104 -18.38 12.70 -2.55
N SER A 105 -18.08 13.20 -1.36
CA SER A 105 -18.01 14.64 -1.12
C SER A 105 -16.78 15.24 -1.80
N SER A 106 -16.88 16.49 -2.27
CA SER A 106 -15.72 17.24 -2.77
C SER A 106 -14.62 17.37 -1.72
N GLU A 107 -14.99 17.52 -0.45
CA GLU A 107 -14.04 17.58 0.68
C GLU A 107 -13.16 16.31 0.77
N PHE A 108 -13.75 15.14 0.50
CA PHE A 108 -13.01 13.89 0.48
C PHE A 108 -12.02 13.82 -0.70
N HIS A 109 -12.41 14.31 -1.87
CA HIS A 109 -11.51 14.47 -3.01
C HIS A 109 -10.33 15.39 -2.67
N ASP A 110 -10.60 16.54 -2.07
CA ASP A 110 -9.59 17.56 -1.72
C ASP A 110 -8.61 17.04 -0.66
N LYS A 111 -9.12 16.34 0.37
CA LYS A 111 -8.29 15.69 1.40
C LYS A 111 -7.29 14.72 0.74
N PHE A 112 -7.77 13.88 -0.16
CA PHE A 112 -6.92 12.89 -0.84
C PHE A 112 -5.91 13.52 -1.78
N GLN A 113 -6.28 14.57 -2.51
CA GLN A 113 -5.35 15.32 -3.35
C GLN A 113 -4.26 15.98 -2.51
N THR A 114 -4.64 16.65 -1.41
CA THR A 114 -3.70 17.28 -0.46
C THR A 114 -2.71 16.26 0.10
N PHE A 115 -3.18 15.07 0.48
CA PHE A 115 -2.29 14.03 0.97
C PHE A 115 -1.37 13.46 -0.11
N SER A 116 -1.87 13.25 -1.31
CA SER A 116 -1.07 12.80 -2.46
C SER A 116 0.06 13.80 -2.77
N GLU A 117 -0.26 15.09 -2.81
CA GLU A 117 0.74 16.14 -3.01
C GLU A 117 1.77 16.21 -1.88
N LYS A 118 1.33 16.12 -0.62
CA LYS A 118 2.25 16.07 0.53
C LYS A 118 3.16 14.84 0.47
N ALA A 119 2.65 13.68 0.06
CA ALA A 119 3.44 12.47 -0.11
C ALA A 119 4.49 12.63 -1.22
N ARG A 120 4.10 13.18 -2.37
CA ARG A 120 5.02 13.45 -3.50
C ARG A 120 6.11 14.46 -3.13
N LYS A 121 5.76 15.53 -2.39
CA LYS A 121 6.75 16.52 -1.91
C LYS A 121 7.82 15.87 -1.03
N ARG A 122 7.42 14.99 -0.10
CA ARG A 122 8.36 14.26 0.78
C ARG A 122 9.31 13.35 0.00
N GLN A 123 8.80 12.64 -1.01
CA GLN A 123 9.62 11.78 -1.86
C GLN A 123 10.70 12.56 -2.63
N ARG A 124 10.38 13.77 -3.10
CA ARG A 124 11.34 14.63 -3.81
C ARG A 124 12.45 15.14 -2.88
N THR A 125 12.12 15.50 -1.65
CA THR A 125 13.13 15.97 -0.68
C THR A 125 14.08 14.87 -0.25
N THR A 126 13.59 13.63 -0.05
CA THR A 126 14.45 12.49 0.30
C THR A 126 15.37 12.10 -0.85
N ALA A 127 14.88 12.13 -2.10
CA ALA A 127 15.71 11.88 -3.28
C ALA A 127 16.80 12.96 -3.45
N ALA A 128 16.46 14.24 -3.24
CA ALA A 128 17.44 15.34 -3.30
C ALA A 128 18.49 15.29 -2.17
N LEU A 129 18.15 14.73 -1.00
CA LEU A 129 19.11 14.52 0.08
C LEU A 129 20.01 13.30 -0.16
N ALA A 130 19.52 12.27 -0.83
CA ALA A 130 20.33 11.11 -1.22
C ALA A 130 21.34 11.46 -2.32
N ASP A 131 20.95 12.35 -3.24
CA ASP A 131 21.81 12.84 -4.35
C ASP A 131 22.92 13.80 -3.89
N LEU A 132 22.75 14.46 -2.73
CA LEU A 132 23.77 15.33 -2.13
C LEU A 132 24.66 14.62 -1.09
N GLY A 133 24.50 13.30 -0.92
CA GLY A 133 25.17 12.51 0.12
C GLY A 133 26.29 11.57 -0.36
N GLU A 134 26.63 11.59 -1.65
CA GLU A 134 27.63 10.66 -2.23
C GLU A 134 29.01 11.31 -2.48
N GLU A 135 29.29 12.48 -1.90
CA GLU A 135 30.56 13.19 -2.09
C GLU A 135 31.09 13.86 -0.80
N ASN A 136 31.44 13.07 0.23
CA ASN A 136 32.59 13.34 1.15
C ASN A 136 32.64 12.38 2.35
N ASP A 137 33.02 11.12 2.17
CA ASP A 137 33.34 10.25 3.32
C ASP A 137 34.64 9.44 3.13
N HIS A 138 35.57 9.93 2.32
CA HIS A 138 36.84 9.26 2.02
C HIS A 138 38.11 10.09 2.30
N GLN A 139 38.11 10.99 3.30
CA GLN A 139 39.30 11.82 3.54
C GLN A 139 39.80 11.98 4.99
N TRP A 140 39.66 10.97 5.86
CA TRP A 140 40.39 11.02 7.15
C TRP A 140 41.07 9.74 7.63
N ARG A 141 41.34 8.75 6.76
CA ARG A 141 42.17 7.61 7.16
C ARG A 141 43.16 7.16 6.09
N THR A 142 44.26 7.89 5.92
CA THR A 142 45.57 7.30 5.58
C THR A 142 46.70 8.31 5.83
N SER A 143 47.06 8.56 7.08
CA SER A 143 48.46 8.90 7.40
C SER A 143 49.19 7.60 7.69
N VAL A 144 49.90 7.14 6.67
CA VAL A 144 50.89 6.08 6.73
C VAL A 144 51.99 6.47 7.72
N HIS A 145 52.05 5.78 8.85
CA HIS A 145 53.27 5.67 9.64
C HIS A 145 53.84 4.28 9.38
N THR A 146 54.94 4.23 8.62
CA THR A 146 55.78 3.05 8.48
C THR A 146 56.70 2.95 9.71
N PRO A 147 56.73 1.80 10.40
CA PRO A 147 57.93 1.33 11.05
C PRO A 147 58.49 0.15 10.28
N ILE A 148 59.77 0.31 9.94
CA ILE A 148 60.70 -0.70 9.47
C ILE A 148 60.88 -1.79 10.54
N GLY A 149 60.90 -3.05 10.11
CA GLY A 149 61.69 -4.10 10.77
C GLY A 149 60.94 -5.40 11.10
N SER A 150 61.40 -6.49 10.45
CA SER A 150 61.42 -7.92 10.85
C SER A 150 60.16 -8.57 11.40
N GLU A 151 59.85 -9.84 11.18
CA GLU A 151 60.25 -10.94 10.30
C GLU A 151 59.31 -12.08 10.77
N ASP A 152 59.01 -12.99 9.85
CA ASP A 152 58.59 -14.37 10.10
C ASP A 152 57.15 -14.76 10.52
N ASN A 153 56.71 -15.75 9.73
CA ASN A 153 55.86 -16.90 10.04
C ASN A 153 54.34 -16.86 9.77
N ILE A 154 54.01 -17.30 8.54
CA ILE A 154 53.03 -18.36 8.17
C ILE A 154 52.04 -18.80 9.26
N ASN A 155 50.74 -18.75 8.96
CA ASN A 155 49.99 -19.98 8.63
C ASN A 155 48.63 -19.70 7.95
N VAL A 156 48.29 -20.63 7.08
CA VAL A 156 47.10 -20.81 6.25
C VAL A 156 45.81 -20.93 7.06
N SER A 157 44.71 -20.34 6.60
CA SER A 157 43.41 -21.04 6.54
C SER A 157 42.41 -20.31 5.64
N THR A 158 42.12 -20.92 4.50
CA THR A 158 40.88 -20.74 3.74
C THR A 158 39.72 -21.31 4.53
N ASP A 159 38.57 -20.62 4.59
CA ASP A 159 37.30 -21.32 4.38
C ASP A 159 36.17 -20.39 3.94
N THR A 160 35.35 -20.98 3.08
CA THR A 160 34.23 -20.46 2.31
C THR A 160 32.96 -20.70 3.11
N PHE A 161 32.05 -19.73 3.21
CA PHE A 161 30.64 -20.07 3.47
C PHE A 161 29.68 -19.30 2.59
N GLN A 162 29.01 -20.08 1.76
CA GLN A 162 27.87 -19.76 0.93
C GLN A 162 26.58 -19.61 1.76
N ASN A 163 25.66 -18.81 1.23
CA ASN A 163 24.21 -19.05 1.06
C ASN A 163 23.45 -19.84 2.15
N ASN A 164 22.32 -19.29 2.60
CA ASN A 164 21.03 -19.78 2.10
C ASN A 164 19.81 -18.94 2.52
N LEU A 165 18.99 -18.67 1.49
CA LEU A 165 17.56 -18.40 1.56
C LEU A 165 16.83 -19.48 2.37
N PHE A 166 15.82 -19.08 3.14
CA PHE A 166 14.74 -19.99 3.54
C PHE A 166 13.37 -19.33 3.37
N PHE A 167 12.71 -19.66 2.27
CA PHE A 167 11.26 -19.60 2.13
C PHE A 167 10.67 -20.86 2.76
N LYS A 168 9.67 -20.72 3.64
CA LYS A 168 8.73 -21.80 3.92
C LYS A 168 7.29 -21.32 3.86
N ARG A 169 6.62 -21.86 2.85
CA ARG A 169 5.19 -21.90 2.56
C ARG A 169 4.59 -23.03 3.40
N ALA A 170 3.43 -22.84 4.02
CA ALA A 170 2.66 -23.90 4.64
C ALA A 170 1.22 -23.84 4.12
N THR A 171 0.80 -24.94 3.51
CA THR A 171 -0.57 -25.31 3.10
C THR A 171 -0.91 -26.63 3.77
N PHE A 172 -2.20 -26.96 3.77
CA PHE A 172 -2.91 -28.15 4.27
C PHE A 172 -3.44 -28.01 5.71
N ASN A 173 -4.69 -28.38 6.01
CA ASN A 173 -5.62 -29.32 5.36
C ASN A 173 -7.07 -28.83 5.54
#